data_AF-A0A377GKA7-F1
#
_entry.id   AF-A0A377GKA7-F1
#
_cell.length_a   1.000
_cell.length_b   1.000
_cell.length_c   1.000
_cell.angle_alpha   90.00
_cell.angle_beta   90.00
_cell.angle_gamma   90.00
#
_symmetry.space_group_name_H-M   'P 1'
#
loop_
_entity.id
_entity.type
_entity.pdbx_description
1 polymer ?
#
loop_
_entity_poly.entity_id
_entity_poly.type
_entity_poly.pdbx_seq_one_letter_code
_entity_poly.pdbx_strand_id
1 'polypeptide(L)'
;MTIRLKHEHGTLEAIELFQLQHHLALPHLKNYLQSKGSRQCKSIKRISIVHSTLDDKDYSALHDILRLSSKVSEVSFYSNHIDTEHLTYLFDSLPNKKLNTIRFVDNWIGEKVPAHFFSFLKNKKISVLDLSLNWLRDTGVQCLLEALETNTDLNELVLSCNDFSLVGMNALHHFVLRHPSLKILDLSYNNLNEECAKVIASMITKSQSLTHLNIKSNKIGDAGAEYISQALKSNINLKYVDLSDNRISTTGLSLLIREAETHDKLEELILKHNHLLPSALKPSRSDLQVFY
;
A
#
# COMPACT_ATOMS: atom_id res chain seq x y z
N MET A 1 10.31 -3.62 -25.31
CA MET A 1 9.49 -2.41 -25.17
C MET A 1 8.08 -2.65 -25.70
N THR A 2 7.06 -2.60 -24.85
CA THR A 2 5.67 -2.83 -25.23
C THR A 2 4.79 -1.71 -24.67
N ILE A 3 4.03 -1.04 -25.55
CA ILE A 3 2.98 -0.10 -25.17
C ILE A 3 1.64 -0.81 -25.40
N ARG A 4 0.85 -0.95 -24.34
CA ARG A 4 -0.51 -1.50 -24.41
C ARG A 4 -1.50 -0.38 -24.14
N LEU A 5 -2.33 -0.11 -25.14
CA LEU A 5 -3.44 0.83 -25.04
C LEU A 5 -4.70 0.03 -24.81
N LYS A 6 -5.29 0.15 -23.62
CA LYS A 6 -6.51 -0.58 -23.26
C LYS A 6 -7.72 0.29 -23.55
N HIS A 7 -8.62 -0.26 -24.37
CA HIS A 7 -9.86 0.39 -24.75
C HIS A 7 -11.05 -0.28 -24.06
N GLU A 8 -11.96 0.54 -23.51
CA GLU A 8 -13.25 0.10 -22.99
C GLU A 8 -14.35 0.81 -23.79
N HIS A 9 -15.28 0.04 -24.37
CA HIS A 9 -16.34 0.54 -25.25
C HIS A 9 -15.83 1.49 -26.37
N GLY A 10 -14.65 1.21 -26.93
CA GLY A 10 -14.02 2.01 -28.00
C GLY A 10 -13.28 3.26 -27.52
N THR A 11 -13.24 3.53 -26.22
CA THR A 11 -12.54 4.68 -25.62
C THR A 11 -11.24 4.25 -24.96
N LEU A 12 -10.16 5.03 -25.12
CA LEU A 12 -8.87 4.73 -24.51
C LEU A 12 -8.94 5.03 -23.01
N GLU A 13 -8.86 4.00 -22.17
CA GLU A 13 -9.06 4.12 -20.73
C GLU A 13 -7.79 3.88 -19.91
N ALA A 14 -6.85 3.08 -20.42
CA ALA A 14 -5.59 2.87 -19.73
C ALA A 14 -4.40 2.76 -20.68
N ILE A 15 -3.25 3.22 -20.18
CA ILE A 15 -1.95 3.10 -20.82
C ILE A 15 -1.08 2.23 -19.92
N GLU A 16 -0.55 1.15 -20.49
CA GLU A 16 0.42 0.28 -19.82
C GLU A 16 1.72 0.25 -20.62
N LEU A 17 2.82 0.60 -19.97
CA LEU A 17 4.14 0.67 -20.54
C LEU A 17 5.02 -0.39 -19.86
N PHE A 18 5.60 -1.29 -20.66
CA PHE A 18 6.38 -2.42 -20.15
C PHE A 18 7.76 -2.45 -20.79
N GLN A 19 8.79 -2.58 -19.95
CA GLN A 19 10.20 -2.70 -20.38
C GLN A 19 10.59 -1.59 -21.36
N LEU A 20 10.38 -0.33 -20.96
CA LEU A 20 10.93 0.80 -21.69
C LEU A 20 12.44 0.83 -21.45
N GLN A 21 13.19 0.44 -22.48
CA GLN A 21 14.66 0.49 -22.52
C GLN A 21 15.16 1.52 -23.56
N HIS A 22 14.23 2.16 -24.28
CA HIS A 22 14.53 3.15 -25.31
C HIS A 22 13.73 4.42 -25.02
N HIS A 23 14.44 5.51 -24.70
CA HIS A 23 13.95 6.82 -24.26
C HIS A 23 13.20 7.63 -25.35
N LEU A 24 12.59 6.93 -26.31
CA LEU A 24 11.79 7.50 -27.39
C LEU A 24 10.31 7.08 -27.29
N ALA A 25 9.98 6.01 -26.56
CA ALA A 25 8.60 5.52 -26.47
C ALA A 25 7.64 6.54 -25.90
N LEU A 26 7.97 7.12 -24.74
CA LEU A 26 7.14 8.11 -24.07
C LEU A 26 7.02 9.41 -24.88
N PRO A 27 8.10 9.97 -25.45
CA PRO A 27 8.01 11.07 -26.41
C PRO A 27 7.13 10.76 -27.63
N HIS A 28 7.25 9.58 -28.24
CA HIS A 28 6.39 9.18 -29.36
C HIS A 28 4.93 9.03 -28.94
N LEU A 29 4.68 8.44 -27.77
CA LEU A 29 3.34 8.31 -27.21
C LEU A 29 2.72 9.68 -26.94
N LYS A 30 3.48 10.61 -26.36
CA LYS A 30 3.07 12.01 -26.19
C LYS A 30 2.64 12.62 -27.53
N ASN A 31 3.48 12.52 -28.56
CA ASN A 31 3.18 13.07 -29.88
C ASN A 31 1.95 12.40 -30.53
N TYR A 32 1.82 11.08 -30.39
CA TYR A 32 0.65 10.33 -30.84
C TYR A 32 -0.63 10.83 -30.16
N LEU A 33 -0.62 10.96 -28.84
CA LEU A 33 -1.75 11.43 -28.05
C LEU A 33 -2.14 12.87 -28.42
N GLN A 34 -1.16 13.75 -28.65
CA GLN A 34 -1.41 15.10 -29.15
C GLN A 34 -2.07 15.08 -30.54
N SER A 35 -1.60 14.22 -31.45
CA SER A 35 -2.14 14.11 -32.82
C SER A 35 -3.58 13.59 -32.89
N LYS A 36 -4.00 12.73 -31.95
CA LYS A 36 -5.36 12.18 -31.89
C LYS A 36 -6.39 13.15 -31.30
N GLY A 37 -5.94 14.33 -30.86
CA GLY A 37 -6.76 15.39 -30.29
C GLY A 37 -7.17 15.13 -28.83
N SER A 38 -7.46 16.21 -28.11
CA SER A 38 -7.73 16.19 -26.66
C SER A 38 -8.89 15.26 -26.21
N ARG A 39 -9.73 14.77 -27.12
CA ARG A 39 -10.89 13.93 -26.79
C ARG A 39 -10.50 12.52 -26.33
N GLN A 40 -9.50 11.88 -26.93
CA GLN A 40 -9.06 10.54 -26.52
C GLN A 40 -8.20 10.57 -25.26
N CYS A 41 -7.41 11.62 -25.03
CA CYS A 41 -6.62 11.74 -23.80
C CYS A 41 -7.49 12.01 -22.57
N LYS A 42 -8.63 12.70 -22.76
CA LYS A 42 -9.62 12.96 -21.70
C LYS A 42 -10.33 11.72 -21.18
N SER A 43 -10.23 10.55 -21.81
CA SER A 43 -10.84 9.31 -21.30
C SER A 43 -9.87 8.46 -20.48
N ILE A 44 -8.57 8.72 -20.52
CA ILE A 44 -7.56 7.93 -19.80
C ILE A 44 -7.81 8.07 -18.29
N LYS A 45 -8.01 6.93 -17.62
CA LYS A 45 -8.24 6.79 -16.18
C LYS A 45 -7.01 6.25 -15.45
N ARG A 46 -6.21 5.41 -16.11
CA ARG A 46 -5.06 4.73 -15.49
C ARG A 46 -3.81 4.80 -16.35
N ILE A 47 -2.67 5.05 -15.73
CA ILE A 47 -1.35 4.96 -16.36
C ILE A 47 -0.47 4.06 -15.48
N SER A 48 0.10 3.02 -16.08
CA SER A 48 1.00 2.09 -15.40
C SER A 48 2.31 1.93 -16.18
N ILE A 49 3.43 2.01 -15.47
CA ILE A 49 4.77 1.84 -16.02
C ILE A 49 5.48 0.75 -15.24
N VAL A 50 5.99 -0.25 -15.95
CA VAL A 50 6.45 -1.50 -15.36
C VAL A 50 7.83 -1.87 -15.93
N HIS A 51 8.76 -2.22 -15.04
CA HIS A 51 10.12 -2.70 -15.38
C HIS A 51 10.87 -1.78 -16.37
N SER A 52 10.82 -0.47 -16.14
CA SER A 52 11.34 0.52 -17.09
C SER A 52 12.39 1.44 -16.46
N THR A 53 13.43 1.79 -17.20
CA THR A 53 14.45 2.76 -16.77
C THR A 53 14.17 4.09 -17.45
N LEU A 54 13.59 5.03 -16.70
CA LEU A 54 13.15 6.32 -17.24
C LEU A 54 14.26 7.38 -17.10
N ASP A 55 14.46 8.19 -18.14
CA ASP A 55 15.31 9.37 -18.11
C ASP A 55 14.49 10.67 -18.01
N ASP A 56 15.16 11.82 -17.95
CA ASP A 56 14.52 13.14 -17.88
C ASP A 56 13.52 13.39 -19.02
N LYS A 57 13.77 12.86 -20.22
CA LYS A 57 12.88 13.02 -21.39
C LYS A 57 11.63 12.18 -21.22
N ASP A 58 11.78 10.97 -20.69
CA ASP A 58 10.68 10.08 -20.35
C ASP A 58 9.79 10.73 -19.28
N TYR A 59 10.36 11.28 -18.20
CA TYR A 59 9.60 11.99 -17.16
C TYR A 59 8.92 13.25 -17.69
N SER A 60 9.59 14.03 -18.54
CA SER A 60 9.00 15.20 -19.20
C SER A 60 7.82 14.82 -20.09
N ALA A 61 7.97 13.77 -20.90
CA ALA A 61 6.89 13.27 -21.73
C ALA A 61 5.71 12.73 -20.90
N LEU A 62 5.99 12.03 -19.80
CA LEU A 62 4.96 11.51 -18.91
C LEU A 62 4.20 12.63 -18.19
N HIS A 63 4.91 13.65 -17.73
CA HIS A 63 4.32 14.86 -17.18
C HIS A 63 3.33 15.47 -18.18
N ASP A 64 3.73 15.67 -19.44
CA ASP A 64 2.83 16.21 -20.47
C ASP A 64 1.61 15.31 -20.71
N ILE A 65 1.80 13.99 -20.74
CA ILE A 65 0.70 13.02 -20.87
C ILE A 65 -0.28 13.15 -19.70
N LEU A 66 0.20 13.27 -18.47
CA LEU A 66 -0.63 13.43 -17.28
C LEU A 66 -1.40 14.75 -17.30
N ARG A 67 -0.80 15.85 -17.77
CA ARG A 67 -1.50 17.13 -17.97
C ARG A 67 -2.62 17.06 -19.01
N LEU A 68 -2.41 16.28 -20.07
CA LEU A 68 -3.43 16.07 -21.11
C LEU A 68 -4.58 15.16 -20.63
N SER A 69 -4.36 14.38 -19.57
CA SER A 69 -5.24 13.28 -19.14
C SER A 69 -6.04 13.64 -17.88
N SER A 70 -7.03 14.52 -18.03
CA SER A 70 -7.81 15.08 -16.90
C SER A 70 -8.70 14.11 -16.13
N LYS A 71 -8.85 12.86 -16.60
CA LYS A 71 -9.61 11.80 -15.92
C LYS A 71 -8.75 10.78 -15.19
N VAL A 72 -7.42 10.91 -15.23
CA VAL A 72 -6.53 9.96 -14.55
C VAL A 72 -6.86 9.94 -13.06
N SER A 73 -7.25 8.78 -12.57
CA SER A 73 -7.53 8.53 -11.15
C SER A 73 -6.45 7.65 -10.52
N GLU A 74 -5.68 6.93 -11.34
CA GLU A 74 -4.65 6.00 -10.89
C GLU A 74 -3.35 6.17 -11.67
N VAL A 75 -2.24 6.22 -10.94
CA VAL A 75 -0.88 6.17 -11.48
C VAL A 75 -0.10 5.08 -10.77
N SER A 76 0.55 4.21 -11.53
CA SER A 76 1.34 3.10 -11.00
C SER A 76 2.73 3.03 -11.64
N PHE A 77 3.74 2.83 -10.80
CA PHE A 77 5.11 2.53 -11.16
C PHE A 77 5.54 1.26 -10.46
N TYR A 78 5.84 0.22 -11.23
CA TYR A 78 6.36 -1.04 -10.72
C TYR A 78 7.79 -1.26 -11.23
N SER A 79 8.77 -1.39 -10.32
CA SER A 79 10.13 -1.79 -10.71
C SER A 79 10.78 -0.82 -11.71
N ASN A 80 10.75 0.49 -11.42
CA ASN A 80 11.31 1.51 -12.33
C ASN A 80 12.56 2.23 -11.79
N HIS A 81 13.11 1.81 -10.64
CA HIS A 81 14.31 2.39 -10.03
C HIS A 81 14.30 3.92 -10.02
N ILE A 82 13.25 4.49 -9.43
CA ILE A 82 13.01 5.93 -9.56
C ILE A 82 13.81 6.68 -8.50
N ASP A 83 14.63 7.64 -8.94
CA ASP A 83 15.27 8.56 -8.02
C ASP A 83 14.29 9.60 -7.44
N THR A 84 14.71 10.26 -6.36
CA THR A 84 13.85 11.14 -5.59
C THR A 84 13.53 12.48 -6.29
N GLU A 85 14.39 12.94 -7.19
CA GLU A 85 14.23 14.24 -7.87
C GLU A 85 13.15 14.14 -8.97
N HIS A 86 13.17 13.07 -9.77
CA HIS A 86 12.22 12.88 -10.86
C HIS A 86 10.78 12.65 -10.39
N LEU A 87 10.57 11.95 -9.27
CA LEU A 87 9.25 11.79 -8.68
C LEU A 87 8.65 13.13 -8.23
N THR A 88 9.45 13.98 -7.59
CA THR A 88 8.96 15.29 -7.13
C THR A 88 8.45 16.12 -8.32
N TYR A 89 9.22 16.20 -9.41
CA TYR A 89 8.83 16.91 -10.63
C TYR A 89 7.55 16.37 -11.27
N LEU A 90 7.44 15.04 -11.36
CA LEU A 90 6.28 14.37 -11.94
C LEU A 90 5.00 14.64 -11.13
N PHE A 91 5.10 14.63 -9.81
CA PHE A 91 3.94 14.70 -8.92
C PHE A 91 3.51 16.12 -8.55
N ASP A 92 4.44 17.09 -8.48
CA ASP A 92 4.10 18.53 -8.41
C ASP A 92 3.22 18.95 -9.58
N SER A 93 3.41 18.27 -10.71
CA SER A 93 2.74 18.52 -11.97
C SER A 93 1.41 17.77 -12.14
N LEU A 94 0.88 17.15 -11.09
CA LEU A 94 -0.44 16.53 -11.07
C LEU A 94 -1.49 17.50 -10.49
N PRO A 95 -2.07 18.42 -11.30
CA PRO A 95 -3.20 19.26 -10.89
C PRO A 95 -4.50 18.45 -10.79
N ASN A 96 -4.43 17.13 -10.98
CA ASN A 96 -5.58 16.30 -11.21
C ASN A 96 -6.34 16.03 -9.91
N LYS A 97 -7.43 16.78 -9.71
CA LYS A 97 -8.37 16.63 -8.59
C LYS A 97 -8.96 15.21 -8.47
N LYS A 98 -8.83 14.36 -9.49
CA LYS A 98 -9.37 12.99 -9.52
C LYS A 98 -8.36 11.91 -9.15
N LEU A 99 -7.07 12.23 -9.08
CA LEU A 99 -6.05 11.26 -8.68
C LEU A 99 -6.35 10.81 -7.25
N ASN A 100 -6.68 9.54 -7.10
CA ASN A 100 -7.05 8.94 -5.82
C ASN A 100 -6.24 7.68 -5.50
N THR A 101 -5.52 7.12 -6.48
CA THR A 101 -4.74 5.90 -6.31
C THR A 101 -3.32 6.13 -6.81
N ILE A 102 -2.34 5.91 -5.94
CA ILE A 102 -0.92 5.97 -6.28
C ILE A 102 -0.27 4.66 -5.85
N ARG A 103 0.46 4.02 -6.76
CA ARG A 103 1.23 2.81 -6.47
C ARG A 103 2.66 2.95 -6.95
N PHE A 104 3.61 3.12 -6.06
CA PHE A 104 5.03 2.99 -6.38
C PHE A 104 5.53 1.74 -5.71
N VAL A 105 5.57 0.64 -6.44
CA VAL A 105 6.02 -0.64 -5.92
C VAL A 105 7.40 -0.94 -6.51
N ASP A 106 8.35 -1.36 -5.66
CA ASP A 106 9.69 -1.75 -6.09
C ASP A 106 10.44 -0.61 -6.83
N ASN A 107 10.41 0.62 -6.30
CA ASN A 107 11.11 1.76 -6.96
C ASN A 107 12.40 2.18 -6.27
N TRP A 108 12.83 1.45 -5.23
CA TRP A 108 14.12 1.66 -4.54
C TRP A 108 14.31 3.10 -4.04
N ILE A 109 13.25 3.72 -3.52
CA ILE A 109 13.28 5.08 -2.96
C ILE A 109 14.39 5.20 -1.88
N GLY A 110 14.53 4.18 -1.05
CA GLY A 110 15.60 4.05 -0.06
C GLY A 110 15.37 4.81 1.24
N GLU A 111 16.34 4.70 2.16
CA GLU A 111 16.25 5.25 3.52
C GLU A 111 16.60 6.74 3.61
N LYS A 112 17.39 7.24 2.66
CA LYS A 112 17.93 8.61 2.65
C LYS A 112 17.03 9.56 1.87
N VAL A 113 15.73 9.51 2.15
CA VAL A 113 14.78 10.43 1.53
C VAL A 113 14.91 11.83 2.13
N PRO A 114 14.93 12.90 1.31
CA PRO A 114 14.78 14.26 1.81
C PRO A 114 13.45 14.42 2.57
N ALA A 115 13.43 15.25 3.62
CA ALA A 115 12.22 15.46 4.44
C ALA A 115 10.98 15.92 3.64
N HIS A 116 11.21 16.63 2.52
CA HIS A 116 10.16 17.14 1.65
C HIS A 116 9.82 16.21 0.49
N PHE A 117 10.43 15.01 0.42
CA PHE A 117 10.25 14.10 -0.71
C PHE A 117 8.77 13.76 -0.97
N PHE A 118 8.01 13.48 0.08
CA PHE A 118 6.58 13.16 -0.03
C PHE A 118 5.66 14.39 -0.08
N SER A 119 6.20 15.61 -0.15
CA SER A 119 5.38 16.85 -0.10
C SER A 119 4.34 16.94 -1.21
N PHE A 120 4.54 16.25 -2.33
CA PHE A 120 3.56 16.15 -3.41
C PHE A 120 2.24 15.46 -3.02
N LEU A 121 2.24 14.67 -1.92
CA LEU A 121 1.05 14.04 -1.35
C LEU A 121 0.21 15.04 -0.51
N LYS A 122 0.81 16.16 -0.10
CA LYS A 122 0.15 17.13 0.77
C LYS A 122 -1.10 17.69 0.09
N ASN A 123 -2.21 17.73 0.84
CA ASN A 123 -3.51 18.21 0.36
C ASN A 123 -4.11 17.42 -0.82
N LYS A 124 -3.57 16.24 -1.16
CA LYS A 124 -4.17 15.37 -2.18
C LYS A 124 -5.22 14.47 -1.52
N LYS A 125 -6.33 14.27 -2.22
CA LYS A 125 -7.43 13.38 -1.81
C LYS A 125 -7.18 11.94 -2.27
N ILE A 126 -6.05 11.39 -1.84
CA ILE A 126 -5.66 10.01 -2.16
C ILE A 126 -6.44 9.07 -1.25
N SER A 127 -7.00 8.02 -1.85
CA SER A 127 -7.74 6.97 -1.18
C SER A 127 -6.95 5.67 -1.05
N VAL A 128 -6.04 5.40 -2.00
CA VAL A 128 -5.19 4.21 -2.00
C VAL A 128 -3.74 4.64 -2.24
N LEU A 129 -2.85 4.26 -1.32
CA LEU A 129 -1.42 4.46 -1.47
C LEU A 129 -0.67 3.16 -1.23
N ASP A 130 0.08 2.74 -2.23
CA ASP A 130 0.98 1.58 -2.15
C ASP A 130 2.41 2.03 -2.38
N LEU A 131 3.24 1.83 -1.36
CA LEU A 131 4.67 2.11 -1.36
C LEU A 131 5.47 0.85 -1.02
N SER A 132 4.98 -0.32 -1.43
CA SER A 132 5.65 -1.59 -1.15
C SER A 132 7.03 -1.68 -1.80
N LEU A 133 7.96 -2.41 -1.19
CA LEU A 133 9.29 -2.71 -1.76
C LEU A 133 10.14 -1.44 -2.05
N ASN A 134 10.04 -0.40 -1.22
CA ASN A 134 10.81 0.84 -1.43
C ASN A 134 11.92 1.07 -0.42
N TRP A 135 12.05 0.20 0.58
CA TRP A 135 13.11 0.28 1.58
C TRP A 135 13.14 1.62 2.32
N LEU A 136 11.96 2.17 2.63
CA LEU A 136 11.80 3.51 3.22
C LEU A 136 12.46 3.65 4.60
N ARG A 137 12.58 2.56 5.36
CA ARG A 137 13.03 2.57 6.77
C ARG A 137 12.19 3.51 7.64
N ASP A 138 12.64 3.74 8.86
CA ASP A 138 11.94 4.59 9.83
C ASP A 138 11.77 6.03 9.32
N THR A 139 12.83 6.62 8.78
CA THR A 139 12.82 8.01 8.29
C THR A 139 11.85 8.20 7.12
N GLY A 140 11.86 7.31 6.14
CA GLY A 140 10.95 7.43 5.00
C GLY A 140 9.49 7.21 5.38
N VAL A 141 9.20 6.28 6.30
CA VAL A 141 7.84 6.11 6.85
C VAL A 141 7.41 7.36 7.63
N GLN A 142 8.26 7.95 8.45
CA GLN A 142 7.93 9.19 9.17
C GLN A 142 7.61 10.34 8.21
N CYS A 143 8.49 10.61 7.24
CA CYS A 143 8.27 11.68 6.25
C CYS A 143 7.00 11.45 5.41
N LEU A 144 6.70 10.18 5.09
CA LEU A 144 5.47 9.82 4.38
C LEU A 144 4.22 10.17 5.20
N LEU A 145 4.19 9.74 6.45
CA LEU A 145 3.01 9.91 7.31
C LEU A 145 2.78 11.38 7.66
N GLU A 146 3.86 12.16 7.85
CA GLU A 146 3.79 13.62 8.00
C GLU A 146 3.19 14.29 6.76
N ALA A 147 3.58 13.87 5.55
CA ALA A 147 3.02 14.42 4.32
C ALA A 147 1.53 14.08 4.12
N LEU A 148 1.06 13.00 4.73
CA LEU A 148 -0.32 12.55 4.70
C LEU A 148 -1.19 13.07 5.84
N GLU A 149 -0.66 13.84 6.80
CA GLU A 149 -1.41 14.25 8.01
C GLU A 149 -2.70 15.04 7.68
N THR A 150 -2.73 15.79 6.57
CA THR A 150 -3.92 16.55 6.15
C THR A 150 -4.89 15.75 5.28
N ASN A 151 -4.51 14.54 4.85
CA ASN A 151 -5.40 13.66 4.12
C ASN A 151 -6.46 13.10 5.09
N THR A 152 -7.72 13.03 4.64
CA THR A 152 -8.81 12.40 5.42
C THR A 152 -9.57 11.36 4.60
N ASP A 153 -9.10 11.06 3.37
CA ASP A 153 -9.76 10.21 2.38
C ASP A 153 -9.04 8.85 2.19
N LEU A 154 -7.85 8.66 2.78
CA LEU A 154 -7.04 7.45 2.66
C LEU A 154 -7.74 6.25 3.29
N ASN A 155 -8.18 5.33 2.45
CA ASN A 155 -8.85 4.08 2.83
C ASN A 155 -7.88 2.91 2.89
N GLU A 156 -6.80 2.92 2.10
CA GLU A 156 -5.85 1.83 1.99
C GLU A 156 -4.41 2.36 1.98
N LEU A 157 -3.59 1.82 2.88
CA LEU A 157 -2.17 2.11 2.98
C LEU A 157 -1.39 0.79 2.97
N VAL A 158 -0.54 0.61 1.97
CA VAL A 158 0.29 -0.58 1.79
C VAL A 158 1.76 -0.17 1.92
N LEU A 159 2.41 -0.67 2.97
CA LEU A 159 3.81 -0.43 3.31
C LEU A 159 4.61 -1.74 3.37
N SER A 160 4.20 -2.74 2.61
CA SER A 160 4.86 -4.05 2.59
C SER A 160 6.34 -3.93 2.19
N CYS A 161 7.22 -4.67 2.85
CA CYS A 161 8.65 -4.71 2.50
C CYS A 161 9.36 -3.34 2.45
N ASN A 162 9.21 -2.56 3.52
CA ASN A 162 9.92 -1.29 3.74
C ASN A 162 10.92 -1.33 4.90
N ASP A 163 10.94 -2.42 5.66
CA ASP A 163 11.95 -2.76 6.66
C ASP A 163 12.14 -1.65 7.72
N PHE A 164 11.04 -1.11 8.22
CA PHE A 164 11.03 -0.12 9.31
C PHE A 164 10.88 -0.81 10.67
N SER A 165 11.40 -0.17 11.72
CA SER A 165 11.48 -0.69 13.07
C SER A 165 10.33 -0.19 13.95
N LEU A 166 10.48 -0.37 15.27
CA LEU A 166 9.56 0.18 16.26
C LEU A 166 9.39 1.71 16.14
N VAL A 167 10.42 2.43 15.67
CA VAL A 167 10.35 3.88 15.48
C VAL A 167 9.33 4.25 14.40
N GLY A 168 9.41 3.63 13.22
CA GLY A 168 8.43 3.78 12.15
C GLY A 168 7.03 3.29 12.56
N MET A 169 6.96 2.18 13.31
CA MET A 169 5.69 1.67 13.85
C MET A 169 5.00 2.66 14.80
N ASN A 170 5.75 3.38 15.64
CA ASN A 170 5.18 4.41 16.53
C ASN A 170 4.63 5.61 15.75
N ALA A 171 5.31 6.01 14.67
CA ALA A 171 4.79 7.05 13.77
C ALA A 171 3.50 6.58 13.09
N LEU A 172 3.47 5.32 12.61
CA LEU A 172 2.29 4.72 12.02
C LEU A 172 1.13 4.62 13.01
N HIS A 173 1.39 4.26 14.27
CA HIS A 173 0.39 4.24 15.33
C HIS A 173 -0.28 5.60 15.50
N HIS A 174 0.50 6.67 15.61
CA HIS A 174 -0.03 8.02 15.71
C HIS A 174 -0.92 8.39 14.52
N PHE A 175 -0.47 8.04 13.32
CA PHE A 175 -1.21 8.28 12.08
C PHE A 175 -2.54 7.52 12.05
N VAL A 176 -2.52 6.19 12.26
CA VAL A 176 -3.70 5.32 12.18
C VAL A 176 -4.80 5.74 13.17
N LEU A 177 -4.44 6.15 14.38
CA LEU A 177 -5.43 6.58 15.38
C LEU A 177 -6.11 7.91 15.05
N ARG A 178 -5.53 8.71 14.17
CA ARG A 178 -6.07 9.99 13.73
C ARG A 178 -6.74 9.92 12.36
N HIS A 179 -6.72 8.76 11.71
CA HIS A 179 -7.19 8.60 10.33
C HIS A 179 -8.51 7.81 10.25
N PRO A 180 -9.68 8.49 10.31
CA PRO A 180 -10.98 7.84 10.48
C PRO A 180 -11.48 7.08 9.25
N SER A 181 -10.82 7.23 8.10
CA SER A 181 -11.18 6.53 6.85
C SER A 181 -10.32 5.30 6.57
N LEU A 182 -9.20 5.10 7.28
CA LEU A 182 -8.26 4.02 6.96
C LEU A 182 -8.85 2.66 7.31
N LYS A 183 -9.14 1.86 6.29
CA LYS A 183 -9.80 0.55 6.39
C LYS A 183 -8.84 -0.62 6.20
N ILE A 184 -7.84 -0.44 5.34
CA ILE A 184 -6.91 -1.49 4.93
C ILE A 184 -5.50 -1.02 5.25
N LEU A 185 -4.77 -1.83 6.01
CA LEU A 185 -3.38 -1.59 6.35
C LEU A 185 -2.55 -2.85 6.09
N ASP A 186 -1.56 -2.75 5.21
CA ASP A 186 -0.64 -3.84 4.92
C ASP A 186 0.78 -3.47 5.37
N LEU A 187 1.29 -4.23 6.35
CA LEU A 187 2.61 -4.12 6.95
C LEU A 187 3.40 -5.43 6.79
N SER A 188 3.05 -6.26 5.81
CA SER A 188 3.74 -7.53 5.58
C SER A 188 5.21 -7.35 5.22
N TYR A 189 6.04 -8.36 5.49
CA TYR A 189 7.46 -8.37 5.12
C TYR A 189 8.31 -7.21 5.67
N ASN A 190 8.02 -6.71 6.88
CA ASN A 190 8.73 -5.56 7.49
C ASN A 190 9.66 -5.94 8.65
N ASN A 191 9.92 -7.24 8.87
CA ASN A 191 10.74 -7.73 9.99
C ASN A 191 10.21 -7.30 11.39
N LEU A 192 8.92 -6.99 11.52
CA LEU A 192 8.31 -6.51 12.76
C LEU A 192 8.37 -7.58 13.86
N ASN A 193 8.76 -7.21 15.06
CA ASN A 193 8.94 -8.12 16.20
C ASN A 193 7.79 -8.01 17.22
N GLU A 194 7.93 -8.70 18.37
CA GLU A 194 6.95 -8.68 19.47
C GLU A 194 6.65 -7.29 20.04
N GLU A 195 7.65 -6.39 20.10
CA GLU A 195 7.44 -5.00 20.53
C GLU A 195 6.58 -4.22 19.54
N CYS A 196 6.78 -4.44 18.24
CA CYS A 196 5.92 -3.88 17.20
C CYS A 196 4.50 -4.46 17.27
N ALA A 197 4.35 -5.74 17.64
CA ALA A 197 3.06 -6.39 17.83
C ALA A 197 2.22 -5.73 18.93
N LYS A 198 2.85 -5.26 20.01
CA LYS A 198 2.18 -4.47 21.05
C LYS A 198 1.61 -3.15 20.52
N VAL A 199 2.36 -2.48 19.63
CA VAL A 199 1.88 -1.27 18.94
C VAL A 199 0.72 -1.60 18.00
N ILE A 200 0.82 -2.69 17.25
CA ILE A 200 -0.25 -3.20 16.39
C ILE A 200 -1.52 -3.50 17.18
N ALA A 201 -1.41 -4.21 18.31
CA ALA A 201 -2.54 -4.51 19.21
C ALA A 201 -3.23 -3.22 19.70
N SER A 202 -2.46 -2.18 20.01
CA SER A 202 -2.99 -0.86 20.37
C SER A 202 -3.74 -0.20 19.20
N MET A 203 -3.23 -0.31 17.97
CA MET A 203 -3.92 0.18 16.76
C MET A 203 -5.23 -0.56 16.53
N ILE A 204 -5.23 -1.90 16.64
CA ILE A 204 -6.42 -2.74 16.52
C ILE A 204 -7.48 -2.32 17.54
N THR A 205 -7.09 -2.15 18.80
CA THR A 205 -8.02 -1.82 19.89
C THR A 205 -8.66 -0.43 19.72
N LYS A 206 -7.87 0.55 19.26
CA LYS A 206 -8.27 1.97 19.28
C LYS A 206 -8.81 2.47 17.94
N SER A 207 -8.38 1.90 16.83
CA SER A 207 -8.87 2.30 15.50
C SER A 207 -10.35 1.93 15.34
N GLN A 208 -11.15 2.90 14.91
CA GLN A 208 -12.58 2.71 14.66
C GLN A 208 -12.88 2.35 13.20
N SER A 209 -11.89 2.46 12.33
CA SER A 209 -12.03 2.35 10.87
C SER A 209 -11.38 1.11 10.29
N LEU A 210 -10.36 0.57 10.96
CA LEU A 210 -9.58 -0.55 10.43
C LEU A 210 -10.45 -1.81 10.36
N THR A 211 -10.50 -2.40 9.16
CA THR A 211 -11.26 -3.62 8.87
C THR A 211 -10.36 -4.75 8.34
N HIS A 212 -9.23 -4.42 7.72
CA HIS A 212 -8.30 -5.38 7.16
C HIS A 212 -6.88 -5.04 7.61
N LEU A 213 -6.20 -6.03 8.18
CA LEU A 213 -4.82 -5.92 8.62
C LEU A 213 -4.00 -7.08 8.06
N ASN A 214 -2.97 -6.77 7.28
CA ASN A 214 -2.00 -7.75 6.84
C ASN A 214 -0.65 -7.52 7.54
N ILE A 215 -0.20 -8.49 8.32
CA ILE A 215 1.09 -8.49 9.03
C ILE A 215 1.87 -9.78 8.74
N LYS A 216 1.60 -10.41 7.59
CA LYS A 216 2.29 -11.61 7.10
C LYS A 216 3.81 -11.45 7.03
N SER A 217 4.54 -12.55 7.23
CA SER A 217 6.00 -12.62 7.05
C SER A 217 6.75 -11.59 7.89
N ASN A 218 6.41 -11.54 9.18
CA ASN A 218 7.11 -10.77 10.20
C ASN A 218 7.67 -11.73 11.28
N LYS A 219 8.08 -11.20 12.43
CA LYS A 219 8.70 -11.95 13.54
C LYS A 219 7.89 -11.75 14.83
N ILE A 220 6.56 -11.81 14.70
CA ILE A 220 5.61 -11.47 15.78
C ILE A 220 5.73 -12.44 16.97
N GLY A 221 5.91 -13.74 16.71
CA GLY A 221 6.06 -14.75 17.76
C GLY A 221 4.85 -14.93 18.68
N ASP A 222 4.99 -15.76 19.70
CA ASP A 222 3.89 -16.08 20.64
C ASP A 222 3.47 -14.88 21.51
N ALA A 223 4.44 -14.12 22.01
CA ALA A 223 4.15 -12.92 22.80
C ALA A 223 3.39 -11.88 21.98
N GLY A 224 3.78 -11.68 20.73
CA GLY A 224 3.04 -10.80 19.82
C GLY A 224 1.65 -11.32 19.47
N ALA A 225 1.50 -12.63 19.27
CA ALA A 225 0.20 -13.27 19.06
C ALA A 225 -0.73 -13.11 20.26
N GLU A 226 -0.21 -13.18 21.48
CA GLU A 226 -0.97 -12.91 22.70
C GLU A 226 -1.52 -11.47 22.71
N TYR A 227 -0.68 -10.47 22.46
CA TYR A 227 -1.14 -9.06 22.38
C TYR A 227 -2.24 -8.87 21.32
N ILE A 228 -2.07 -9.47 20.15
CA ILE A 228 -3.05 -9.35 19.06
C ILE A 228 -4.34 -10.08 19.42
N SER A 229 -4.29 -11.26 20.04
CA SER A 229 -5.48 -11.98 20.48
C SER A 229 -6.31 -11.18 21.50
N GLN A 230 -5.64 -10.52 22.46
CA GLN A 230 -6.30 -9.65 23.42
C GLN A 230 -6.92 -8.41 22.74
N ALA A 231 -6.26 -7.87 21.72
CA ALA A 231 -6.82 -6.78 20.94
C ALA A 231 -8.05 -7.22 20.14
N LEU A 232 -8.03 -8.40 19.53
CA LEU A 232 -9.18 -8.98 18.83
C LEU A 232 -10.38 -9.12 19.76
N LYS A 233 -10.19 -9.57 20.99
CA LYS A 233 -11.28 -9.69 21.98
C LYS A 233 -12.05 -8.38 22.20
N SER A 234 -11.37 -7.24 22.11
CA SER A 234 -11.96 -5.91 22.36
C SER A 234 -12.32 -5.14 21.11
N ASN A 235 -11.77 -5.53 19.96
CA ASN A 235 -12.09 -4.94 18.67
C ASN A 235 -13.44 -5.46 18.16
N ILE A 236 -14.16 -4.61 17.44
CA ILE A 236 -15.48 -4.92 16.89
C ILE A 236 -15.59 -4.55 15.40
N ASN A 237 -14.47 -4.29 14.73
CA ASN A 237 -14.44 -3.71 13.37
C ASN A 237 -13.65 -4.56 12.37
N LEU A 238 -12.62 -5.27 12.82
CA LEU A 238 -11.80 -6.12 11.98
C LEU A 238 -12.62 -7.26 11.38
N LYS A 239 -12.40 -7.46 10.08
CA LYS A 239 -12.99 -8.51 9.25
C LYS A 239 -11.92 -9.46 8.75
N TYR A 240 -10.71 -8.97 8.53
CA TYR A 240 -9.62 -9.74 7.96
C TYR A 240 -8.31 -9.50 8.72
N VAL A 241 -7.64 -10.58 9.11
CA VAL A 241 -6.28 -10.54 9.66
C VAL A 241 -5.41 -11.62 9.02
N ASP A 242 -4.30 -11.22 8.40
CA ASP A 242 -3.25 -12.15 7.95
C ASP A 242 -2.03 -12.09 8.86
N LEU A 243 -1.79 -13.20 9.55
CA LEU A 243 -0.69 -13.47 10.48
C LEU A 243 0.21 -14.60 9.97
N SER A 244 0.15 -14.94 8.68
CA SER A 244 0.95 -16.00 8.08
C SER A 244 2.45 -15.76 8.26
N ASP A 245 3.23 -16.83 8.39
CA ASP A 245 4.70 -16.79 8.43
C ASP A 245 5.25 -15.82 9.52
N ASN A 246 4.78 -15.96 10.75
CA ASN A 246 5.12 -15.08 11.87
C ASN A 246 5.86 -15.77 13.03
N ARG A 247 6.28 -17.02 12.82
CA ARG A 247 6.96 -17.87 13.82
C ARG A 247 6.13 -18.07 15.09
N ILE A 248 4.80 -18.14 14.93
CA ILE A 248 3.87 -18.33 16.04
C ILE A 248 3.74 -19.84 16.28
N SER A 249 3.94 -20.26 17.52
CA SER A 249 3.82 -21.65 17.94
C SER A 249 2.35 -22.05 18.09
N THR A 250 2.12 -23.33 18.36
CA THR A 250 0.77 -23.83 18.64
C THR A 250 0.10 -23.12 19.81
N THR A 251 0.88 -22.61 20.78
CA THR A 251 0.36 -21.88 21.93
C THR A 251 -0.23 -20.53 21.49
N GLY A 252 0.53 -19.71 20.77
CA GLY A 252 0.07 -18.41 20.29
C GLY A 252 -1.09 -18.52 19.30
N LEU A 253 -1.03 -19.50 18.39
CA LEU A 253 -2.11 -19.75 17.43
C LEU A 253 -3.42 -20.19 18.11
N SER A 254 -3.35 -20.99 19.19
CA SER A 254 -4.55 -21.40 19.95
C SER A 254 -5.24 -20.20 20.60
N LEU A 255 -4.48 -19.21 21.09
CA LEU A 255 -5.02 -17.97 21.63
C LEU A 255 -5.72 -17.14 20.55
N LEU A 256 -5.06 -16.97 19.39
CA LEU A 256 -5.63 -16.23 18.26
C LEU A 256 -6.97 -16.83 17.81
N ILE A 257 -7.03 -18.14 17.63
CA ILE A 257 -8.26 -18.84 17.23
C ILE A 257 -9.36 -18.65 18.29
N ARG A 258 -9.04 -18.87 19.57
CA ARG A 258 -10.01 -18.74 20.67
C ARG A 258 -10.64 -17.35 20.72
N GLU A 259 -9.83 -16.28 20.65
CA GLU A 259 -10.38 -14.92 20.70
C GLU A 259 -11.09 -14.54 19.39
N ALA A 260 -10.61 -15.03 18.23
CA ALA A 260 -11.25 -14.85 16.94
C ALA A 260 -12.68 -15.45 16.89
N GLU A 261 -12.88 -16.62 17.51
CA GLU A 261 -14.23 -17.24 17.62
C GLU A 261 -15.23 -16.33 18.36
N THR A 262 -14.74 -15.56 19.33
CA THR A 262 -15.57 -14.60 20.09
C THR A 262 -15.74 -13.25 19.40
N HIS A 263 -14.99 -12.98 18.33
CA HIS A 263 -15.03 -11.69 17.62
C HIS A 263 -16.11 -11.69 16.52
N ASP A 264 -17.27 -11.11 16.80
CA ASP A 264 -18.49 -11.17 15.97
C ASP A 264 -18.33 -10.80 14.49
N LYS A 265 -17.42 -9.86 14.15
CA LYS A 265 -17.26 -9.39 12.75
C LYS A 265 -16.08 -9.98 11.98
N LEU A 266 -15.26 -10.82 12.62
CA LEU A 266 -14.06 -11.34 11.96
C LEU A 266 -14.47 -12.42 10.95
N GLU A 267 -14.20 -12.21 9.67
CA GLU A 267 -14.61 -13.12 8.61
C GLU A 267 -13.44 -14.05 8.23
N GLU A 268 -12.21 -13.54 8.25
CA GLU A 268 -11.02 -14.30 7.85
C GLU A 268 -9.83 -14.09 8.79
N LEU A 269 -9.25 -15.21 9.23
CA LEU A 269 -7.99 -15.26 9.97
C LEU A 269 -7.02 -16.19 9.23
N ILE A 270 -5.96 -15.62 8.67
CA ILE A 270 -4.95 -16.36 7.92
C ILE A 270 -3.73 -16.62 8.82
N LEU A 271 -3.42 -17.89 9.06
CA LEU A 271 -2.35 -18.36 9.94
C LEU A 271 -1.31 -19.23 9.21
N LYS A 272 -1.34 -19.23 7.87
CA LYS A 272 -0.54 -20.11 7.02
C LYS A 272 0.95 -20.00 7.33
N HIS A 273 1.68 -21.10 7.17
CA HIS A 273 3.14 -21.11 7.31
C HIS A 273 3.66 -20.65 8.70
N ASN A 274 2.81 -20.68 9.73
CA ASN A 274 3.28 -20.71 11.12
C ASN A 274 3.58 -22.16 11.55
N HIS A 275 3.88 -22.39 12.82
CA HIS A 275 4.00 -23.75 13.32
C HIS A 275 2.63 -24.44 13.26
N LEU A 276 2.59 -25.65 12.67
CA LEU A 276 1.35 -26.38 12.45
C LEU A 276 0.62 -26.63 13.78
N LEU A 277 -0.58 -26.07 13.93
CA LEU A 277 -1.56 -26.65 14.83
C LEU A 277 -2.02 -27.99 14.24
N PRO A 278 -2.19 -29.04 15.04
CA PRO A 278 -3.00 -30.17 14.62
C PRO A 278 -4.37 -29.67 14.15
N SER A 279 -4.91 -30.29 13.10
CA SER A 279 -6.21 -30.02 12.45
C SER A 279 -7.45 -30.16 13.36
N ALA A 280 -7.27 -30.09 14.68
CA ALA A 280 -8.27 -30.32 15.72
C ALA A 280 -9.03 -29.05 16.15
N LEU A 281 -8.51 -27.85 15.92
CA LEU A 281 -9.16 -26.59 16.28
C LEU A 281 -9.81 -25.96 15.06
N LYS A 282 -10.90 -26.56 14.56
CA LYS A 282 -11.77 -25.90 13.57
C LYS A 282 -12.60 -24.85 14.28
N PRO A 283 -12.72 -23.61 13.75
CA PRO A 283 -13.64 -22.64 14.31
C PRO A 283 -15.05 -23.21 14.31
N SER A 284 -15.74 -23.07 15.44
CA SER A 284 -17.14 -23.46 15.59
C SER A 284 -18.09 -22.54 14.82
N ARG A 285 -17.65 -21.32 14.52
CA ARG A 285 -18.42 -20.28 13.83
C ARG A 285 -18.33 -20.44 12.31
N SER A 286 -19.47 -20.54 11.63
CA SER A 286 -19.54 -20.84 10.20
C SER A 286 -19.16 -19.67 9.27
N ASP A 287 -19.24 -18.44 9.77
CA ASP A 287 -18.88 -17.21 9.05
C ASP A 287 -17.41 -16.80 9.27
N LEU A 288 -16.68 -17.50 10.15
CA LEU A 288 -15.23 -17.33 10.36
C LEU A 288 -14.46 -18.39 9.61
N GLN A 289 -13.65 -17.97 8.65
CA GLN A 289 -12.71 -18.84 7.93
C GLN A 289 -11.32 -18.69 8.54
N VAL A 290 -10.80 -19.81 9.07
CA VAL A 290 -9.41 -19.89 9.55
C VAL A 290 -8.60 -20.71 8.56
N PHE A 291 -7.50 -20.15 8.07
CA PHE A 291 -6.59 -20.82 7.13
C PHE A 291 -5.28 -21.15 7.82
N TYR A 292 -4.85 -22.41 7.76
CA TYR A 292 -3.65 -22.96 8.42
C TYR A 292 -2.50 -23.19 7.45
#